data_AF-A0A0D6B4Q8-F1
#
_entry.id   AF-A0A0D6B4Q8-F1
#
_cell.length_a   1.000
_cell.length_b   1.000
_cell.length_c   1.000
_cell.angle_alpha   90.00
_cell.angle_beta   90.00
_cell.angle_gamma   90.00
#
_symmetry.space_group_name_H-M   'P 1'
#
loop_
_entity.id
_entity.type
_entity.pdbx_description
1 polymer ?
#
loop_
_entity_poly.entity_id
_entity_poly.type
_entity_poly.pdbx_seq_one_letter_code
_entity_poly.pdbx_strand_id
1 'polypeptide(L)'
;MTANRTRLVDWASHLWRPDFKRFTGFGWIVRLVVALLVLALAIIAFGAAILTLAQYVGALVFAQRFASVEGQYEAIRNAGLVLAGLIGVPFLVWRSIVAQKQVEVAEQGLITDRLNKAIEGLGAEKTVKRRLTHPDGTTEIEETTEPNIEVRIGAIYALERISQDSDRDHVNVMEILCAYICENSHRPPSSQPPSRSEDTDAAKASLSELTDLTDVQTALTVLGRRAESRRRLETAAHYRLSLSRCNLAKCDLSGADFSHAKFAGSNLNDAFLYRSRFRDCNFTSASMKRVQGYDSIFEGAVFEYANLSQAIFNRSRFLFSPEAQIGANFSQAQMEDSVVAFSGVRGSDRWALGANFAEASWKNAIIIGFESQRDTNFGFRTARTGTDTPPRPATIHQGLAFRDCILGADHIGTLDLERCFGDGTVVLMEPIIRPPHWPSEALSPTAFDRECARWRADPASYVPPQDRA
;
A
#
# COMPACT_ATOMS: atom_id res chain seq x y z
N MET A 1 14.66 -9.47 32.72
CA MET A 1 14.79 -10.79 33.35
C MET A 1 13.40 -11.39 33.51
N THR A 2 13.02 -12.36 32.69
CA THR A 2 11.96 -13.34 33.00
C THR A 2 12.07 -14.54 32.05
N ALA A 3 12.68 -15.59 32.60
CA ALA A 3 12.45 -17.01 32.38
C ALA A 3 12.14 -17.53 30.96
N ASN A 4 13.21 -18.01 30.34
CA ASN A 4 13.29 -19.03 29.29
C ASN A 4 12.63 -20.37 29.73
N ARG A 5 11.29 -20.45 29.75
CA ARG A 5 10.52 -21.67 30.10
C ARG A 5 9.45 -22.01 29.06
N THR A 6 9.83 -22.54 27.89
CA THR A 6 8.89 -23.34 27.04
C THR A 6 9.56 -24.36 26.09
N ARG A 7 10.87 -24.66 26.20
CA ARG A 7 11.57 -25.48 25.18
C ARG A 7 11.05 -26.90 24.95
N LEU A 8 10.36 -27.52 25.91
CA LEU A 8 9.86 -28.89 25.79
C LEU A 8 8.47 -28.98 25.17
N VAL A 9 7.61 -28.02 25.48
CA VAL A 9 6.22 -27.95 24.96
C VAL A 9 6.21 -27.35 23.56
N ASP A 10 7.07 -26.38 23.27
CA ASP A 10 7.25 -25.84 21.91
C ASP A 10 7.89 -26.87 20.97
N TRP A 11 8.77 -27.74 21.51
CA TRP A 11 9.34 -28.86 20.76
C TRP A 11 8.30 -29.95 20.49
N ALA A 12 7.45 -30.30 21.48
CA ALA A 12 6.37 -31.27 21.30
C ALA A 12 5.24 -30.75 20.39
N SER A 13 4.94 -29.45 20.45
CA SER A 13 3.94 -28.81 19.57
C SER A 13 4.46 -28.65 18.14
N HIS A 14 5.75 -28.42 17.92
CA HIS A 14 6.38 -28.48 16.60
C HIS A 14 6.37 -29.88 15.98
N LEU A 15 6.41 -30.93 16.79
CA LEU A 15 6.24 -32.31 16.31
C LEU A 15 4.82 -32.56 15.75
N TRP A 16 3.82 -31.80 16.23
CA TRP A 16 2.39 -31.98 15.92
C TRP A 16 1.77 -30.88 15.04
N ARG A 17 2.39 -29.71 14.90
CA ARG A 17 2.04 -28.65 13.94
C ARG A 17 3.29 -28.20 13.18
N PRO A 18 3.70 -28.91 12.12
CA PRO A 18 4.80 -28.45 11.27
C PRO A 18 4.39 -27.19 10.48
N ASP A 19 5.29 -26.23 10.30
CA ASP A 19 5.08 -25.14 9.34
C ASP A 19 5.35 -25.66 7.92
N PHE A 20 4.28 -25.84 7.15
CA PHE A 20 4.28 -26.59 5.88
C PHE A 20 4.76 -25.78 4.67
N LYS A 21 5.01 -24.47 4.82
CA LYS A 21 5.34 -23.57 3.69
C LYS A 21 6.84 -23.39 3.43
N ARG A 22 7.74 -23.91 4.29
CA ARG A 22 9.20 -23.66 4.19
C ARG A 22 10.05 -24.79 3.56
N PHE A 23 9.49 -25.97 3.31
CA PHE A 23 10.28 -27.11 2.81
C PHE A 23 9.70 -27.70 1.52
N THR A 24 10.19 -27.19 0.40
CA THR A 24 9.98 -27.75 -0.94
C THR A 24 10.77 -29.07 -1.07
N GLY A 25 10.08 -30.20 -1.26
CA GLY A 25 10.63 -31.35 -2.01
C GLY A 25 10.66 -32.73 -1.35
N PHE A 26 10.88 -32.88 -0.03
CA PHE A 26 11.06 -34.22 0.58
C PHE A 26 10.47 -34.39 1.99
N GLY A 27 9.92 -33.32 2.58
CA GLY A 27 9.48 -33.31 3.98
C GLY A 27 8.25 -34.18 4.27
N TRP A 28 7.40 -34.45 3.28
CA TRP A 28 6.20 -35.28 3.49
C TRP A 28 6.53 -36.77 3.69
N ILE A 29 7.57 -37.29 3.01
CA ILE A 29 8.04 -38.68 3.16
C ILE A 29 8.63 -38.88 4.56
N VAL A 30 9.53 -37.99 4.98
CA VAL A 30 10.12 -38.03 6.32
C VAL A 30 9.02 -37.98 7.39
N ARG A 31 7.98 -37.15 7.19
CA ARG A 31 6.82 -37.08 8.10
C ARG A 31 5.99 -38.34 8.12
N LEU A 32 5.72 -38.95 6.97
CA LEU A 32 4.98 -40.21 6.91
C LEU A 32 5.75 -41.32 7.64
N VAL A 33 7.07 -41.40 7.44
CA VAL A 33 7.94 -42.36 8.12
C VAL A 33 7.97 -42.13 9.63
N VAL A 34 8.13 -40.88 10.08
CA VAL A 34 8.09 -40.55 11.52
C VAL A 34 6.72 -40.82 12.12
N ALA A 35 5.63 -40.46 11.45
CA ALA A 35 4.27 -40.72 11.93
C ALA A 35 3.97 -42.22 12.03
N LEU A 36 4.40 -43.02 11.04
CA LEU A 36 4.28 -44.48 11.07
C LEU A 36 5.14 -45.09 12.18
N LEU A 37 6.34 -44.57 12.43
CA LEU A 37 7.21 -45.01 13.53
C LEU A 37 6.57 -44.70 14.90
N VAL A 38 6.03 -43.49 15.09
CA VAL A 38 5.34 -43.10 16.32
C VAL A 38 4.09 -43.95 16.54
N LEU A 39 3.31 -44.19 15.47
CA LEU A 39 2.14 -45.06 15.52
C LEU A 39 2.53 -46.51 15.85
N ALA A 40 3.58 -47.03 15.23
CA ALA A 40 4.10 -48.37 15.52
C ALA A 40 4.59 -48.48 16.97
N LEU A 41 5.33 -47.49 17.47
CA LEU A 41 5.75 -47.42 18.87
C LEU A 41 4.56 -47.37 19.83
N ALA A 42 3.51 -46.61 19.50
CA ALA A 42 2.29 -46.54 20.30
C ALA A 42 1.54 -47.89 20.31
N ILE A 43 1.45 -48.57 19.16
CA ILE A 43 0.84 -49.91 19.06
C ILE A 43 1.67 -50.94 19.84
N ILE A 44 3.00 -50.90 19.73
CA ILE A 44 3.91 -51.79 20.48
C ILE A 44 3.76 -51.55 21.99
N ALA A 45 3.76 -50.28 22.43
CA ALA A 45 3.59 -49.94 23.84
C ALA A 45 2.21 -50.38 24.36
N PHE A 46 1.15 -50.18 23.59
CA PHE A 46 -0.20 -50.60 23.94
C PHE A 46 -0.32 -52.13 23.99
N GLY A 47 0.25 -52.83 23.00
CA GLY A 47 0.30 -54.30 22.96
C GLY A 47 1.10 -54.88 24.13
N ALA A 48 2.26 -54.31 24.45
CA ALA A 48 3.06 -54.68 25.62
C ALA A 48 2.30 -54.44 26.93
N ALA A 49 1.54 -53.35 27.02
CA ALA A 49 0.71 -53.06 28.19
C ALA A 49 -0.47 -54.03 28.34
N ILE A 50 -1.08 -54.47 27.24
CA ILE A 50 -2.09 -55.54 27.25
C ILE A 50 -1.47 -56.89 27.62
N LEU A 51 -0.30 -57.23 27.07
CA LEU A 51 0.40 -58.48 27.36
C LEU A 51 0.82 -58.56 28.82
N THR A 52 1.38 -57.47 29.37
CA THR A 52 1.71 -57.38 30.80
C THR A 52 0.45 -57.50 31.64
N LEU A 53 -0.65 -56.82 31.29
CA LEU A 53 -1.95 -56.97 31.96
C LEU A 53 -2.46 -58.43 31.89
N ALA A 54 -2.36 -59.10 30.75
CA ALA A 54 -2.81 -60.48 30.56
C ALA A 54 -1.95 -61.50 31.32
N GLN A 55 -0.63 -61.37 31.29
CA GLN A 55 0.30 -62.17 32.11
C GLN A 55 0.02 -61.96 33.59
N TYR A 56 -0.30 -60.72 33.99
CA TYR A 56 -0.59 -60.37 35.36
C TYR A 56 -1.94 -60.92 35.85
N VAL A 57 -2.99 -60.81 35.04
CA VAL A 57 -4.30 -61.42 35.32
C VAL A 57 -4.18 -62.95 35.33
N GLY A 58 -3.44 -63.52 34.39
CA GLY A 58 -3.14 -64.96 34.37
C GLY A 58 -2.41 -65.41 35.63
N ALA A 59 -1.40 -64.66 36.08
CA ALA A 59 -0.72 -64.90 37.34
C ALA A 59 -1.69 -64.75 38.53
N LEU A 60 -2.59 -63.77 38.54
CA LEU A 60 -3.57 -63.58 39.62
C LEU A 60 -4.57 -64.76 39.69
N VAL A 61 -5.08 -65.22 38.55
CA VAL A 61 -6.03 -66.34 38.44
C VAL A 61 -5.36 -67.69 38.79
N PHE A 62 -4.13 -67.93 38.34
CA PHE A 62 -3.41 -69.17 38.65
C PHE A 62 -2.77 -69.15 40.05
N ALA A 63 -2.32 -68.00 40.56
CA ALA A 63 -1.73 -67.84 41.90
C ALA A 63 -2.78 -67.72 43.02
N GLN A 64 -4.07 -67.53 42.70
CA GLN A 64 -5.16 -67.77 43.65
C GLN A 64 -5.12 -69.17 44.28
N ARG A 65 -4.38 -70.10 43.66
CA ARG A 65 -4.14 -71.43 44.21
C ARG A 65 -3.08 -71.46 45.34
N PHE A 66 -2.25 -70.41 45.53
CA PHE A 66 -1.11 -70.41 46.47
C PHE A 66 -0.65 -69.07 47.13
N ALA A 67 -1.29 -67.91 46.92
CA ALA A 67 -0.78 -66.60 47.41
C ALA A 67 -1.42 -66.04 48.72
N SER A 68 -0.65 -65.36 49.58
CA SER A 68 -1.12 -64.68 50.81
C SER A 68 -1.88 -63.38 50.53
N VAL A 69 -2.79 -62.99 51.44
CA VAL A 69 -3.73 -61.86 51.29
C VAL A 69 -3.04 -60.52 50.98
N GLU A 70 -1.88 -60.25 51.60
CA GLU A 70 -1.11 -59.00 51.42
C GLU A 70 -0.66 -58.77 49.96
N GLY A 71 -0.18 -59.82 49.28
CA GLY A 71 0.32 -59.74 47.90
C GLY A 71 -0.79 -59.53 46.86
N GLN A 72 -2.02 -59.93 47.18
CA GLN A 72 -3.19 -59.69 46.31
C GLN A 72 -3.57 -58.21 46.27
N TYR A 73 -3.45 -57.48 47.38
CA TYR A 73 -3.75 -56.05 47.44
C TYR A 73 -2.75 -55.20 46.65
N GLU A 74 -1.45 -55.47 46.81
CA GLU A 74 -0.42 -54.78 46.01
C GLU A 74 -0.61 -55.02 44.52
N ALA A 75 -1.05 -56.24 44.17
CA ALA A 75 -1.29 -56.60 42.80
C ALA A 75 -2.48 -55.89 42.17
N ILE A 76 -3.60 -55.86 42.87
CA ILE A 76 -4.80 -55.13 42.44
C ILE A 76 -4.49 -53.64 42.29
N ARG A 77 -3.72 -53.05 43.22
CA ARG A 77 -3.30 -51.63 43.15
C ARG A 77 -2.46 -51.35 41.91
N ASN A 78 -1.43 -52.16 41.65
CA ASN A 78 -0.51 -51.93 40.53
C ASN A 78 -1.22 -52.15 39.17
N ALA A 79 -2.09 -53.15 39.06
CA ALA A 79 -2.93 -53.36 37.88
C ALA A 79 -3.88 -52.17 37.64
N GLY A 80 -4.49 -51.64 38.70
CA GLY A 80 -5.33 -50.44 38.64
C GLY A 80 -4.57 -49.21 38.15
N LEU A 81 -3.31 -49.02 38.57
CA LEU A 81 -2.46 -47.91 38.14
C LEU A 81 -2.06 -48.01 36.65
N VAL A 82 -1.71 -49.21 36.16
CA VAL A 82 -1.40 -49.42 34.73
C VAL A 82 -2.63 -49.18 33.86
N LEU A 83 -3.79 -49.71 34.27
CA LEU A 83 -5.05 -49.49 33.57
C LEU A 83 -5.43 -47.99 33.55
N ALA A 84 -5.27 -47.31 34.68
CA ALA A 84 -5.50 -45.87 34.80
C ALA A 84 -4.55 -45.06 33.91
N GLY A 85 -3.28 -45.47 33.79
CA GLY A 85 -2.31 -44.86 32.88
C GLY A 85 -2.66 -45.05 31.40
N LEU A 86 -3.03 -46.27 31.00
CA LEU A 86 -3.37 -46.62 29.62
C LEU A 86 -4.62 -45.90 29.09
N ILE A 87 -5.59 -45.64 29.96
CA ILE A 87 -6.83 -44.94 29.58
C ILE A 87 -6.69 -43.43 29.82
N GLY A 88 -6.14 -43.06 30.99
CA GLY A 88 -6.08 -41.67 31.44
C GLY A 88 -5.13 -40.80 30.62
N VAL A 89 -3.95 -41.30 30.24
CA VAL A 89 -2.98 -40.49 29.47
C VAL A 89 -3.52 -40.16 28.06
N PRO A 90 -3.99 -41.13 27.25
CA PRO A 90 -4.59 -40.81 25.94
C PRO A 90 -5.83 -39.92 26.06
N PHE A 91 -6.66 -40.13 27.08
CA PHE A 91 -7.83 -39.28 27.33
C PHE A 91 -7.44 -37.83 27.66
N LEU A 92 -6.43 -37.61 28.51
CA LEU A 92 -5.93 -36.27 28.84
C LEU A 92 -5.33 -35.58 27.61
N VAL A 93 -4.57 -36.29 26.79
CA VAL A 93 -4.02 -35.77 25.53
C VAL A 93 -5.14 -35.39 24.57
N TRP A 94 -6.11 -36.29 24.34
CA TRP A 94 -7.26 -36.00 23.48
C TRP A 94 -8.08 -34.81 24.01
N ARG A 95 -8.40 -34.79 25.30
CA ARG A 95 -9.13 -33.69 25.95
C ARG A 95 -8.38 -32.37 25.84
N SER A 96 -7.05 -32.37 25.97
CA SER A 96 -6.21 -31.19 25.80
C SER A 96 -6.24 -30.67 24.36
N ILE A 97 -6.13 -31.57 23.37
CA ILE A 97 -6.24 -31.21 21.94
C ILE A 97 -7.63 -30.65 21.63
N VAL A 98 -8.70 -31.28 22.12
CA VAL A 98 -10.07 -30.81 21.92
C VAL A 98 -10.27 -29.44 22.59
N ALA A 99 -9.78 -29.25 23.81
CA ALA A 99 -9.88 -27.96 24.51
C ALA A 99 -9.14 -26.86 23.74
N GLN A 100 -7.94 -27.13 23.22
CA GLN A 100 -7.20 -26.17 22.40
C GLN A 100 -7.93 -25.81 21.10
N LYS A 101 -8.48 -26.82 20.40
CA LYS A 101 -9.28 -26.57 19.18
C LYS A 101 -10.54 -25.76 19.49
N GLN A 102 -11.18 -26.00 20.63
CA GLN A 102 -12.35 -25.22 21.06
C GLN A 102 -11.99 -23.75 21.31
N VAL A 103 -10.83 -23.47 21.93
CA VAL A 103 -10.36 -22.09 22.14
C VAL A 103 -10.08 -21.40 20.81
N GLU A 104 -9.39 -22.07 19.87
CA GLU A 104 -9.09 -21.52 18.54
C GLU A 104 -10.36 -21.21 17.74
N VAL A 105 -11.37 -22.08 17.78
CA VAL A 105 -12.68 -21.84 17.13
C VAL A 105 -13.44 -20.70 17.81
N ALA A 106 -13.40 -20.60 19.14
CA ALA A 106 -14.06 -19.52 19.87
C ALA A 106 -13.43 -18.14 19.58
N GLU A 107 -12.09 -18.09 19.50
CA GLU A 107 -11.36 -16.87 19.13
C GLU A 107 -11.73 -16.40 17.72
N GLN A 108 -11.80 -17.33 16.75
CA GLN A 108 -12.26 -17.03 15.39
C GLN A 108 -13.70 -16.53 15.34
N GLY A 109 -14.60 -17.12 16.12
CA GLY A 109 -15.98 -16.66 16.25
C GLY A 109 -16.07 -15.22 16.77
N LEU A 110 -15.23 -14.86 17.74
CA LEU A 110 -15.19 -13.51 18.31
C LEU A 110 -14.69 -12.46 17.30
N ILE A 111 -13.66 -12.78 16.52
CA ILE A 111 -13.17 -11.87 15.46
C ILE A 111 -14.25 -11.66 14.40
N THR A 112 -14.95 -12.73 14.00
CA THR A 112 -16.02 -12.67 13.00
C THR A 112 -17.19 -11.80 13.50
N ASP A 113 -17.59 -11.94 14.76
CA ASP A 113 -18.63 -11.09 15.38
C ASP A 113 -18.20 -9.61 15.42
N ARG A 114 -16.95 -9.33 15.81
CA ARG A 114 -16.40 -7.97 15.82
C ARG A 114 -16.36 -7.36 14.42
N LEU A 115 -16.00 -8.15 13.41
CA LEU A 115 -15.98 -7.73 12.02
C LEU A 115 -17.39 -7.36 11.55
N ASN A 116 -18.38 -8.24 11.78
CA ASN A 116 -19.77 -7.97 11.42
C ASN A 116 -20.32 -6.70 12.08
N LYS A 117 -20.08 -6.52 13.39
CA LYS A 117 -20.49 -5.30 14.10
C LYS A 117 -19.84 -4.04 13.55
N ALA A 118 -18.56 -4.11 13.17
CA ALA A 118 -17.89 -2.98 12.56
C ALA A 118 -18.47 -2.67 11.17
N ILE A 119 -18.79 -3.68 10.37
CA ILE A 119 -19.45 -3.52 9.07
C ILE A 119 -20.85 -2.89 9.24
N GLU A 120 -21.65 -3.35 10.21
CA GLU A 120 -22.93 -2.73 10.54
C GLU A 120 -22.78 -1.25 10.91
N GLY A 121 -21.74 -0.91 11.67
CA GLY A 121 -21.44 0.47 12.05
C GLY A 121 -21.05 1.37 10.88
N LEU A 122 -20.50 0.83 9.78
CA LEU A 122 -20.25 1.61 8.55
C LEU A 122 -21.56 2.09 7.90
N GLY A 123 -22.65 1.36 8.06
CA GLY A 123 -23.97 1.71 7.54
C GLY A 123 -24.79 2.59 8.48
N ALA A 124 -24.23 3.05 9.60
CA ALA A 124 -25.01 3.76 10.62
C ALA A 124 -25.53 5.12 10.11
N GLU A 125 -26.81 5.37 10.39
CA GLU A 125 -27.53 6.60 10.09
C GLU A 125 -28.19 7.13 11.36
N LYS A 126 -28.44 8.44 11.43
CA LYS A 126 -29.15 9.12 12.51
C LYS A 126 -30.25 9.99 11.94
N THR A 127 -31.39 10.02 12.62
CA THR A 127 -32.50 10.90 12.28
C THR A 127 -32.33 12.22 13.02
N VAL A 128 -32.18 13.31 12.25
CA VAL A 128 -32.03 14.66 12.78
C VAL A 128 -33.35 15.39 12.59
N LYS A 129 -33.89 15.94 13.68
CA LYS A 129 -35.11 16.75 13.66
C LYS A 129 -34.72 18.22 13.63
N ARG A 130 -34.90 18.89 12.49
CA ARG A 130 -34.60 20.32 12.32
C ARG A 130 -35.88 21.13 12.42
N ARG A 131 -35.90 22.11 13.32
CA ARG A 131 -37.03 23.04 13.44
C ARG A 131 -36.86 24.16 12.41
N LEU A 132 -37.68 24.18 11.39
CA LEU A 132 -37.78 25.26 10.43
C LEU A 132 -38.77 26.28 10.97
N THR A 133 -38.34 27.54 11.11
CA THR A 133 -39.24 28.65 11.45
C THR A 133 -39.49 29.42 10.17
N HIS A 134 -40.74 29.40 9.71
CA HIS A 134 -41.13 30.11 8.49
C HIS A 134 -41.25 31.62 8.77
N PRO A 135 -41.14 32.49 7.73
CA PRO A 135 -41.24 33.94 7.90
C PRO A 135 -42.57 34.43 8.50
N ASP A 136 -43.60 33.59 8.48
CA ASP A 136 -44.93 33.84 9.06
C ASP A 136 -45.03 33.53 10.57
N GLY A 137 -43.93 33.07 11.19
CA GLY A 137 -43.86 32.71 12.61
C GLY A 137 -44.33 31.30 12.93
N THR A 138 -44.73 30.51 11.94
CA THR A 138 -45.04 29.08 12.12
C THR A 138 -43.75 28.26 12.22
N THR A 139 -43.78 27.19 13.00
CA THR A 139 -42.63 26.28 13.11
C THR A 139 -43.00 24.87 12.68
N GLU A 140 -42.22 24.33 11.75
CA GLU A 140 -42.32 22.98 11.21
C GLU A 140 -41.11 22.16 11.66
N ILE A 141 -41.31 20.87 11.92
CA ILE A 141 -40.22 19.94 12.25
C ILE A 141 -39.96 19.09 11.02
N GLU A 142 -38.82 19.33 10.38
CA GLU A 142 -38.32 18.52 9.28
C GLU A 142 -37.45 17.38 9.86
N GLU A 143 -37.78 16.13 9.51
CA GLU A 143 -36.96 14.97 9.90
C GLU A 143 -36.11 14.55 8.70
N THR A 144 -34.78 14.64 8.83
CA THR A 144 -33.82 14.20 7.82
C THR A 144 -33.02 13.01 8.33
N THR A 145 -32.86 12.00 7.49
CA THR A 145 -31.93 10.89 7.75
C THR A 145 -30.56 11.25 7.22
N GLU A 146 -29.57 11.29 8.12
CA GLU A 146 -28.20 11.68 7.82
C GLU A 146 -27.22 10.58 8.26
N PRO A 147 -26.04 10.45 7.61
CA PRO A 147 -24.98 9.56 8.08
C PRO A 147 -24.62 9.80 9.55
N ASN A 148 -24.50 8.74 10.35
CA ASN A 148 -24.01 8.83 11.71
C ASN A 148 -22.47 8.74 11.72
N ILE A 149 -21.82 9.86 11.41
CA ILE A 149 -20.37 9.97 11.22
C ILE A 149 -19.58 9.45 12.43
N GLU A 150 -20.08 9.70 13.65
CA GLU A 150 -19.43 9.26 14.88
C GLU A 150 -19.34 7.72 14.98
N VAL A 151 -20.43 7.04 14.62
CA VAL A 151 -20.49 5.57 14.60
C VAL A 151 -19.67 5.00 13.45
N ARG A 152 -19.75 5.61 12.26
CA ARG A 152 -18.99 5.21 11.07
C ARG A 152 -17.48 5.29 11.29
N ILE A 153 -17.00 6.38 11.89
CA ILE A 153 -15.58 6.54 12.26
C ILE A 153 -15.16 5.48 13.29
N GLY A 154 -16.00 5.23 14.30
CA GLY A 154 -15.76 4.17 15.28
C GLY A 154 -15.64 2.78 14.64
N ALA A 155 -16.49 2.48 13.66
CA ALA A 155 -16.43 1.27 12.86
C ALA A 155 -15.14 1.17 12.02
N ILE A 156 -14.72 2.24 11.37
CA ILE A 156 -13.47 2.28 10.60
C ILE A 156 -12.26 1.98 11.49
N TYR A 157 -12.19 2.56 12.70
CA TYR A 157 -11.12 2.25 13.65
C TYR A 157 -11.20 0.83 14.22
N ALA A 158 -12.42 0.30 14.42
CA ALA A 158 -12.58 -1.10 14.81
C ALA A 158 -12.05 -2.05 13.73
N LEU A 159 -12.36 -1.78 12.46
CA LEU A 159 -11.83 -2.49 11.30
C LEU A 159 -10.31 -2.40 11.22
N GLU A 160 -9.73 -1.21 11.38
CA GLU A 160 -8.28 -1.04 11.43
C GLU A 160 -7.65 -1.95 12.48
N ARG A 161 -8.18 -1.96 13.70
CA ARG A 161 -7.66 -2.82 14.78
C ARG A 161 -7.78 -4.31 14.42
N ILE A 162 -8.90 -4.75 13.85
CA ILE A 162 -9.07 -6.13 13.37
C ILE A 162 -8.01 -6.47 12.32
N SER A 163 -7.74 -5.56 11.38
CA SER A 163 -6.70 -5.77 10.34
C SER A 163 -5.28 -5.85 10.92
N GLN A 164 -5.05 -5.18 12.06
CA GLN A 164 -3.78 -5.21 12.79
C GLN A 164 -3.62 -6.45 13.66
N ASP A 165 -4.72 -6.99 14.20
CA ASP A 165 -4.71 -8.15 15.08
C ASP A 165 -4.77 -9.48 14.29
N SER A 166 -5.29 -9.47 13.06
CA SER A 166 -5.47 -10.66 12.22
C SER A 166 -4.87 -10.51 10.83
N ASP A 167 -3.78 -11.26 10.57
CA ASP A 167 -3.16 -11.36 9.23
C ASP A 167 -4.12 -11.97 8.20
N ARG A 168 -5.00 -12.88 8.65
CA ARG A 168 -6.00 -13.53 7.80
C ARG A 168 -7.05 -12.54 7.31
N ASP A 169 -7.48 -11.63 8.18
CA ASP A 169 -8.59 -10.72 7.88
C ASP A 169 -8.12 -9.35 7.34
N HIS A 170 -6.81 -9.07 7.42
CA HIS A 170 -6.22 -7.83 6.94
C HIS A 170 -6.67 -7.44 5.53
N VAL A 171 -6.53 -8.35 4.56
CA VAL A 171 -6.89 -8.08 3.16
C VAL A 171 -8.38 -7.80 3.01
N ASN A 172 -9.23 -8.60 3.66
CA ASN A 172 -10.68 -8.43 3.63
C ASN A 172 -11.09 -7.06 4.20
N VAL A 173 -10.43 -6.62 5.29
CA VAL A 173 -10.68 -5.29 5.84
C VAL A 173 -10.28 -4.19 4.86
N MET A 174 -9.14 -4.33 4.17
CA MET A 174 -8.73 -3.36 3.15
C MET A 174 -9.71 -3.29 1.99
N GLU A 175 -10.26 -4.42 1.56
CA GLU A 175 -11.33 -4.49 0.55
C GLU A 175 -12.59 -3.76 1.00
N ILE A 176 -13.03 -4.00 2.24
CA ILE A 176 -14.20 -3.33 2.82
C ILE A 176 -13.98 -1.81 2.88
N LEU A 177 -12.82 -1.36 3.34
CA LEU A 177 -12.52 0.08 3.42
C LEU A 177 -12.41 0.73 2.03
N CYS A 178 -11.82 0.05 1.04
CA CYS A 178 -11.82 0.51 -0.35
C CYS A 178 -13.25 0.63 -0.90
N ALA A 179 -14.07 -0.40 -0.73
CA ALA A 179 -15.47 -0.38 -1.16
C ALA A 179 -16.26 0.74 -0.48
N TYR A 180 -16.05 0.94 0.83
CA TYR A 180 -16.66 2.00 1.60
C TYR A 180 -16.33 3.39 1.06
N ILE A 181 -15.03 3.66 0.81
CA ILE A 181 -14.57 4.93 0.23
C ILE A 181 -15.24 5.15 -1.12
N CYS A 182 -15.26 4.12 -1.96
CA CYS A 182 -15.79 4.26 -3.30
C CYS A 182 -17.31 4.43 -3.32
N GLU A 183 -18.06 3.82 -2.40
CA GLU A 183 -19.50 4.05 -2.30
C GLU A 183 -19.83 5.45 -1.75
N ASN A 184 -19.11 5.91 -0.72
CA ASN A 184 -19.44 7.15 -0.02
C ASN A 184 -18.78 8.40 -0.63
N SER A 185 -17.83 8.24 -1.57
CA SER A 185 -17.20 9.39 -2.27
C SER A 185 -18.05 9.96 -3.42
N HIS A 186 -19.01 9.21 -3.95
CA HIS A 186 -19.71 9.52 -5.21
C HIS A 186 -21.01 10.33 -5.07
N ARG A 187 -21.23 11.05 -3.96
CA ARG A 187 -22.54 11.66 -3.75
C ARG A 187 -22.83 12.71 -4.84
N PRO A 188 -23.93 12.59 -5.61
CA PRO A 188 -24.32 13.62 -6.56
C PRO A 188 -24.60 14.93 -5.80
N PRO A 189 -24.37 16.09 -6.43
CA PRO A 189 -24.68 17.38 -5.81
C PRO A 189 -26.12 17.32 -5.30
N SER A 190 -26.33 17.77 -4.07
CA SER A 190 -27.68 17.79 -3.48
C SER A 190 -28.65 18.39 -4.49
N SER A 191 -29.83 17.81 -4.60
CA SER A 191 -30.86 18.12 -5.60
C SER A 191 -31.47 19.53 -5.47
N GLN A 192 -30.82 20.44 -4.76
CA GLN A 192 -31.15 21.84 -4.73
C GLN A 192 -29.99 22.65 -5.33
N PRO A 193 -30.18 23.30 -6.49
CA PRO A 193 -29.20 24.29 -6.93
C PRO A 193 -29.09 25.36 -5.84
N PRO A 194 -27.87 25.79 -5.46
CA PRO A 194 -27.71 26.86 -4.49
C PRO A 194 -28.47 28.08 -5.01
N SER A 195 -29.52 28.46 -4.28
CA SER A 195 -30.18 29.75 -4.50
C SER A 195 -29.12 30.84 -4.35
N ARG A 196 -29.17 31.84 -5.25
CA ARG A 196 -28.26 32.99 -5.29
C ARG A 196 -28.44 33.94 -4.08
N SER A 197 -28.23 33.45 -2.86
CA SER A 197 -28.20 34.26 -1.64
C SER A 197 -26.90 34.01 -0.89
N GLU A 198 -26.02 35.00 -0.95
CA GLU A 198 -25.04 35.41 0.07
C GLU A 198 -23.94 34.42 0.50
N ASP A 199 -22.71 34.94 0.61
CA ASP A 199 -21.45 34.24 0.91
C ASP A 199 -21.48 33.29 2.13
N THR A 200 -22.48 33.40 3.00
CA THR A 200 -22.73 32.49 4.12
C THR A 200 -23.21 31.10 3.70
N ASP A 201 -23.92 30.96 2.58
CA ASP A 201 -24.44 29.67 2.10
C ASP A 201 -23.35 28.86 1.37
N ALA A 202 -22.40 29.54 0.72
CA ALA A 202 -21.22 28.90 0.13
C ALA A 202 -20.28 28.33 1.21
N ALA A 203 -20.09 29.04 2.33
CA ALA A 203 -19.29 28.57 3.46
C ALA A 203 -19.97 27.39 4.19
N LYS A 204 -21.30 27.42 4.35
CA LYS A 204 -22.08 26.30 4.91
C LYS A 204 -22.13 25.09 3.98
N ALA A 205 -22.30 25.29 2.68
CA ALA A 205 -22.23 24.22 1.68
C ALA A 205 -20.84 23.58 1.66
N SER A 206 -19.78 24.38 1.75
CA SER A 206 -18.41 23.89 1.87
C SER A 206 -18.18 23.13 3.19
N LEU A 207 -18.72 23.62 4.31
CA LEU A 207 -18.62 22.93 5.61
C LEU A 207 -19.42 21.62 5.63
N SER A 208 -20.58 21.56 4.97
CA SER A 208 -21.36 20.34 4.76
C SER A 208 -20.60 19.34 3.89
N GLU A 209 -20.05 19.81 2.76
CA GLU A 209 -19.24 19.00 1.84
C GLU A 209 -17.95 18.46 2.51
N LEU A 210 -17.33 19.25 3.41
CA LEU A 210 -16.22 18.79 4.26
C LEU A 210 -16.66 17.77 5.32
N THR A 211 -17.84 17.96 5.92
CA THR A 211 -18.37 17.02 6.93
C THR A 211 -18.71 15.67 6.29
N ASP A 212 -19.23 15.69 5.06
CA ASP A 212 -19.66 14.53 4.27
C ASP A 212 -18.54 13.57 3.87
N LEU A 213 -17.27 13.99 3.96
CA LEU A 213 -16.11 13.14 3.65
C LEU A 213 -15.26 12.81 4.88
N THR A 214 -15.70 13.13 6.10
CA THR A 214 -14.87 12.91 7.31
C THR A 214 -14.59 11.42 7.53
N ASP A 215 -15.59 10.58 7.33
CA ASP A 215 -15.47 9.12 7.40
C ASP A 215 -14.65 8.56 6.23
N VAL A 216 -14.85 9.07 5.00
CA VAL A 216 -14.02 8.74 3.82
C VAL A 216 -12.56 9.09 4.06
N GLN A 217 -12.29 10.29 4.58
CA GLN A 217 -10.95 10.76 4.96
C GLN A 217 -10.35 9.89 6.08
N THR A 218 -11.16 9.46 7.04
CA THR A 218 -10.72 8.53 8.09
C THR A 218 -10.32 7.19 7.49
N ALA A 219 -11.13 6.63 6.59
CA ALA A 219 -10.82 5.39 5.90
C ALA A 219 -9.55 5.53 5.04
N LEU A 220 -9.40 6.61 4.28
CA LEU A 220 -8.18 6.92 3.52
C LEU A 220 -6.95 7.01 4.42
N THR A 221 -7.09 7.63 5.60
CA THR A 221 -6.01 7.76 6.59
C THR A 221 -5.58 6.39 7.12
N VAL A 222 -6.55 5.53 7.48
CA VAL A 222 -6.29 4.14 7.88
C VAL A 222 -5.58 3.38 6.77
N LEU A 223 -6.03 3.54 5.52
CA LEU A 223 -5.37 2.91 4.38
C LEU A 223 -3.94 3.45 4.20
N GLY A 224 -3.74 4.74 4.30
CA GLY A 224 -2.46 5.40 4.03
C GLY A 224 -1.37 5.09 5.06
N ARG A 225 -1.75 4.85 6.32
CA ARG A 225 -0.80 4.71 7.45
C ARG A 225 -0.44 3.27 7.82
N ARG A 226 -0.86 2.28 7.02
CA ARG A 226 -0.57 0.86 7.30
C ARG A 226 0.92 0.61 7.55
N ALA A 227 1.24 -0.35 8.40
CA ALA A 227 2.62 -0.78 8.63
C ALA A 227 3.21 -1.47 7.39
N GLU A 228 4.54 -1.45 7.25
CA GLU A 228 5.22 -2.13 6.14
C GLU A 228 4.96 -3.65 6.16
N SER A 229 4.89 -4.27 7.35
CA SER A 229 4.54 -5.68 7.50
C SER A 229 3.18 -6.01 6.88
N ARG A 230 2.20 -5.11 7.02
CA ARG A 230 0.85 -5.24 6.46
C ARG A 230 0.87 -5.11 4.93
N ARG A 231 1.61 -4.14 4.38
CA ARG A 231 1.82 -4.02 2.92
C ARG A 231 2.54 -5.24 2.31
N ARG A 232 3.46 -5.86 3.04
CA ARG A 232 4.11 -7.11 2.61
C ARG A 232 3.12 -8.28 2.55
N LEU A 233 2.16 -8.36 3.48
CA LEU A 233 1.07 -9.35 3.43
C LEU A 233 0.18 -9.14 2.20
N GLU A 234 -0.19 -7.89 1.91
CA GLU A 234 -0.96 -7.53 0.70
C GLU A 234 -0.25 -8.00 -0.57
N THR A 235 1.06 -7.71 -0.66
CA THR A 235 1.90 -8.14 -1.78
C THR A 235 1.97 -9.67 -1.90
N ALA A 236 2.17 -10.37 -0.78
CA ALA A 236 2.21 -11.84 -0.75
C ALA A 236 0.87 -12.49 -1.10
N ALA A 237 -0.24 -11.80 -0.84
CA ALA A 237 -1.59 -12.21 -1.22
C ALA A 237 -1.96 -11.79 -2.67
N HIS A 238 -1.05 -11.14 -3.41
CA HIS A 238 -1.32 -10.51 -4.71
C HIS A 238 -2.47 -9.50 -4.66
N TYR A 239 -2.76 -8.97 -3.47
CA TYR A 239 -3.77 -7.97 -3.25
C TYR A 239 -3.19 -6.57 -3.50
N ARG A 240 -3.99 -5.72 -4.14
CA ARG A 240 -3.68 -4.30 -4.34
C ARG A 240 -4.91 -3.49 -4.00
N LEU A 241 -4.74 -2.42 -3.22
CA LEU A 241 -5.84 -1.48 -2.97
C LEU A 241 -6.44 -1.00 -4.30
N SER A 242 -7.76 -0.93 -4.34
CA SER A 242 -8.49 -0.38 -5.48
C SER A 242 -9.35 0.80 -5.04
N LEU A 243 -8.92 1.98 -5.46
CA LEU A 243 -9.66 3.25 -5.38
C LEU A 243 -9.98 3.75 -6.80
N SER A 244 -10.15 2.80 -7.72
CA SER A 244 -10.45 3.08 -9.13
C SER A 244 -11.84 3.70 -9.25
N ARG A 245 -11.94 4.76 -10.06
CA ARG A 245 -13.16 5.54 -10.30
C ARG A 245 -13.69 6.30 -9.09
N CYS A 246 -13.01 6.33 -7.95
CA CYS A 246 -13.53 6.98 -6.73
C CYS A 246 -13.34 8.51 -6.78
N ASN A 247 -14.23 9.26 -6.14
CA ASN A 247 -14.15 10.73 -6.12
C ASN A 247 -13.41 11.21 -4.86
N LEU A 248 -12.09 11.34 -4.99
CA LEU A 248 -11.16 11.74 -3.94
C LEU A 248 -10.75 13.21 -4.07
N ALA A 249 -11.60 14.04 -4.69
CA ALA A 249 -11.31 15.46 -4.86
C ALA A 249 -11.17 16.15 -3.49
N LYS A 250 -10.17 17.03 -3.36
CA LYS A 250 -9.83 17.74 -2.12
C LYS A 250 -9.46 16.86 -0.91
N CYS A 251 -9.38 15.53 -1.06
CA CYS A 251 -9.01 14.64 0.03
C CYS A 251 -7.53 14.78 0.39
N ASP A 252 -7.19 14.48 1.64
CA ASP A 252 -5.82 14.49 2.14
C ASP A 252 -5.23 13.07 2.16
N LEU A 253 -4.24 12.83 1.30
CA LEU A 253 -3.44 11.61 1.26
C LEU A 253 -1.97 11.90 1.63
N SER A 254 -1.72 12.97 2.38
CA SER A 254 -0.38 13.39 2.78
C SER A 254 0.28 12.39 3.73
N GLY A 255 1.56 12.14 3.51
CA GLY A 255 2.36 11.16 4.27
C GLY A 255 1.95 9.70 4.05
N ALA A 256 0.92 9.44 3.25
CA ALA A 256 0.38 8.12 3.04
C ALA A 256 1.25 7.26 2.11
N ASP A 257 1.21 5.95 2.31
CA ASP A 257 1.84 4.95 1.45
C ASP A 257 0.76 4.12 0.73
N PHE A 258 0.46 4.53 -0.50
CA PHE A 258 -0.46 3.88 -1.42
C PHE A 258 0.28 3.10 -2.51
N SER A 259 1.55 2.75 -2.29
CA SER A 259 2.32 1.99 -3.29
C SER A 259 1.54 0.77 -3.80
N HIS A 260 1.61 0.58 -5.12
CA HIS A 260 0.93 -0.45 -5.91
C HIS A 260 -0.59 -0.26 -6.09
N ALA A 261 -1.22 0.73 -5.46
CA ALA A 261 -2.68 0.92 -5.53
C ALA A 261 -3.19 1.30 -6.94
N LYS A 262 -4.47 1.01 -7.18
CA LYS A 262 -5.17 1.34 -8.42
C LYS A 262 -6.08 2.55 -8.20
N PHE A 263 -5.84 3.60 -8.96
CA PHE A 263 -6.59 4.86 -9.01
C PHE A 263 -7.18 5.12 -10.41
N ALA A 264 -7.28 4.09 -11.26
CA ALA A 264 -7.71 4.24 -12.64
C ALA A 264 -9.09 4.92 -12.73
N GLY A 265 -9.20 6.00 -13.50
CA GLY A 265 -10.42 6.79 -13.69
C GLY A 265 -10.92 7.54 -12.45
N SER A 266 -10.14 7.59 -11.36
CA SER A 266 -10.53 8.33 -10.14
C SER A 266 -10.40 9.85 -10.32
N ASN A 267 -11.14 10.61 -9.51
CA ASN A 267 -11.03 12.06 -9.44
C ASN A 267 -10.24 12.44 -8.19
N LEU A 268 -8.99 12.87 -8.34
CA LEU A 268 -8.14 13.44 -7.29
C LEU A 268 -7.93 14.95 -7.48
N ASN A 269 -8.85 15.66 -8.16
CA ASN A 269 -8.69 17.10 -8.36
C ASN A 269 -8.54 17.82 -7.01
N ASP A 270 -7.56 18.73 -6.94
CA ASP A 270 -7.25 19.51 -5.74
C ASP A 270 -6.88 18.66 -4.51
N ALA A 271 -6.55 17.37 -4.66
CA ALA A 271 -6.14 16.50 -3.55
C ALA A 271 -4.74 16.86 -3.02
N PHE A 272 -4.53 16.61 -1.73
CA PHE A 272 -3.26 16.84 -1.05
C PHE A 272 -2.46 15.54 -0.96
N LEU A 273 -1.27 15.51 -1.56
CA LEU A 273 -0.40 14.35 -1.66
C LEU A 273 0.99 14.62 -1.05
N TYR A 274 1.11 15.55 -0.10
CA TYR A 274 2.43 15.97 0.42
C TYR A 274 3.18 14.79 1.04
N ARG A 275 4.47 14.60 0.70
CA ARG A 275 5.33 13.54 1.29
C ARG A 275 4.76 12.12 1.20
N SER A 276 3.90 11.88 0.22
CA SER A 276 3.23 10.60 0.00
C SER A 276 4.05 9.66 -0.89
N ARG A 277 3.70 8.38 -0.89
CA ARG A 277 4.30 7.35 -1.76
C ARG A 277 3.23 6.69 -2.61
N PHE A 278 3.41 6.82 -3.92
CA PHE A 278 2.56 6.28 -4.97
C PHE A 278 3.39 5.45 -5.96
N ARG A 279 4.35 4.66 -5.45
CA ARG A 279 5.17 3.81 -6.32
C ARG A 279 4.32 2.76 -7.02
N ASP A 280 4.57 2.52 -8.30
CA ASP A 280 3.89 1.50 -9.10
C ASP A 280 2.35 1.60 -9.05
N CYS A 281 1.83 2.81 -8.84
CA CYS A 281 0.39 3.07 -8.84
C CYS A 281 -0.14 3.20 -10.27
N ASN A 282 -1.41 2.84 -10.45
CA ASN A 282 -2.10 3.05 -11.73
C ASN A 282 -3.05 4.25 -11.61
N PHE A 283 -2.72 5.35 -12.29
CA PHE A 283 -3.56 6.54 -12.45
C PHE A 283 -4.15 6.68 -13.86
N THR A 284 -4.25 5.59 -14.63
CA THR A 284 -4.78 5.62 -16.00
C THR A 284 -6.13 6.33 -16.04
N SER A 285 -6.26 7.35 -16.89
CA SER A 285 -7.46 8.18 -17.05
C SER A 285 -7.93 8.90 -15.78
N ALA A 286 -7.11 9.02 -14.74
CA ALA A 286 -7.46 9.75 -13.53
C ALA A 286 -7.43 11.26 -13.76
N SER A 287 -8.31 12.00 -13.08
CA SER A 287 -8.25 13.47 -13.03
C SER A 287 -7.47 13.89 -11.79
N MET A 288 -6.32 14.52 -11.97
CA MET A 288 -5.40 14.95 -10.92
C MET A 288 -5.06 16.45 -11.07
N LYS A 289 -6.05 17.25 -11.51
CA LYS A 289 -5.85 18.68 -11.76
C LYS A 289 -5.55 19.39 -10.45
N ARG A 290 -4.55 20.27 -10.45
CA ARG A 290 -4.17 21.08 -9.27
C ARG A 290 -3.87 20.26 -8.01
N VAL A 291 -3.50 18.99 -8.17
CA VAL A 291 -3.01 18.16 -7.07
C VAL A 291 -1.78 18.80 -6.44
N GLN A 292 -1.70 18.77 -5.12
CA GLN A 292 -0.57 19.30 -4.36
C GLN A 292 0.29 18.14 -3.84
N GLY A 293 1.29 17.72 -4.61
CA GLY A 293 2.14 16.57 -4.33
C GLY A 293 3.60 16.95 -4.09
N TYR A 294 3.88 17.92 -3.23
CA TYR A 294 5.24 18.28 -2.84
C TYR A 294 5.95 17.15 -2.09
N ASP A 295 7.26 16.96 -2.32
CA ASP A 295 8.08 15.91 -1.69
C ASP A 295 7.53 14.47 -1.87
N SER A 296 6.71 14.23 -2.90
CA SER A 296 6.07 12.93 -3.10
C SER A 296 6.88 12.01 -4.02
N ILE A 297 6.52 10.72 -4.03
CA ILE A 297 7.21 9.70 -4.81
C ILE A 297 6.23 9.00 -5.74
N PHE A 298 6.46 9.10 -7.05
CA PHE A 298 5.69 8.48 -8.13
C PHE A 298 6.57 7.56 -9.00
N GLU A 299 7.57 6.92 -8.40
CA GLU A 299 8.45 5.97 -9.08
C GLU A 299 7.64 4.78 -9.63
N GLY A 300 7.65 4.56 -10.95
CA GLY A 300 6.91 3.47 -11.60
C GLY A 300 5.41 3.72 -11.78
N ALA A 301 4.90 4.90 -11.42
CA ALA A 301 3.48 5.22 -11.56
C ALA A 301 3.07 5.38 -13.04
N VAL A 302 1.90 4.86 -13.38
CA VAL A 302 1.28 4.93 -14.71
C VAL A 302 0.29 6.08 -14.75
N PHE A 303 0.45 6.99 -15.70
CA PHE A 303 -0.36 8.20 -15.90
C PHE A 303 -1.02 8.26 -17.28
N GLU A 304 -1.17 7.13 -17.97
CA GLU A 304 -1.81 7.09 -19.30
C GLU A 304 -3.14 7.83 -19.31
N TYR A 305 -3.30 8.81 -20.20
CA TYR A 305 -4.48 9.67 -20.33
C TYR A 305 -4.92 10.40 -19.04
N ALA A 306 -4.05 10.45 -18.02
CA ALA A 306 -4.33 11.16 -16.78
C ALA A 306 -4.21 12.67 -16.99
N ASN A 307 -5.01 13.44 -16.26
CA ASN A 307 -4.96 14.89 -16.32
C ASN A 307 -4.32 15.48 -15.07
N LEU A 308 -3.04 15.82 -15.14
CA LEU A 308 -2.24 16.44 -14.10
C LEU A 308 -2.01 17.94 -14.35
N SER A 309 -2.90 18.60 -15.11
CA SER A 309 -2.74 20.02 -15.43
C SER A 309 -2.70 20.87 -14.15
N GLN A 310 -1.77 21.82 -14.09
CA GLN A 310 -1.58 22.72 -12.94
C GLN A 310 -1.23 22.01 -11.63
N ALA A 311 -0.83 20.73 -11.67
CA ALA A 311 -0.39 20.03 -10.47
C ALA A 311 0.95 20.56 -9.97
N ILE A 312 1.18 20.49 -8.66
CA ILE A 312 2.42 20.94 -8.00
C ILE A 312 3.17 19.72 -7.49
N PHE A 313 4.30 19.40 -8.11
CA PHE A 313 5.17 18.27 -7.81
C PHE A 313 6.60 18.70 -7.49
N ASN A 314 6.76 19.87 -6.88
CA ASN A 314 8.08 20.37 -6.54
C ASN A 314 8.77 19.40 -5.55
N ARG A 315 10.08 19.19 -5.72
CA ARG A 315 10.91 18.24 -4.96
C ARG A 315 10.45 16.78 -5.01
N SER A 316 9.57 16.42 -5.94
CA SER A 316 9.06 15.05 -6.07
C SER A 316 9.97 14.20 -6.95
N ARG A 317 9.79 12.87 -6.86
CA ARG A 317 10.53 11.92 -7.69
C ARG A 317 9.61 11.12 -8.59
N PHE A 318 10.01 11.03 -9.86
CA PHE A 318 9.33 10.25 -10.88
C PHE A 318 10.33 9.27 -11.48
N LEU A 319 9.83 8.05 -11.72
CA LEU A 319 10.48 7.08 -12.60
C LEU A 319 9.45 6.70 -13.64
N PHE A 320 9.57 7.27 -14.83
CA PHE A 320 8.68 7.01 -15.95
C PHE A 320 9.13 5.74 -16.65
N SER A 321 8.21 4.79 -16.79
CA SER A 321 8.39 3.60 -17.61
C SER A 321 7.98 3.88 -19.04
N PRO A 322 8.52 3.15 -20.04
CA PRO A 322 8.06 3.30 -21.41
C PRO A 322 6.55 3.06 -21.47
N GLU A 323 5.85 3.79 -22.35
CA GLU A 323 4.39 3.72 -22.56
C GLU A 323 3.48 4.20 -21.41
N ALA A 324 3.97 4.23 -20.18
CA ALA A 324 3.16 4.51 -18.98
C ALA A 324 2.63 5.96 -18.87
N GLN A 325 3.06 6.87 -19.74
CA GLN A 325 2.64 8.28 -19.75
C GLN A 325 1.95 8.71 -21.07
N ILE A 326 1.53 7.76 -21.91
CA ILE A 326 0.85 8.06 -23.18
C ILE A 326 -0.39 8.93 -22.93
N GLY A 327 -0.49 10.07 -23.63
CA GLY A 327 -1.63 10.99 -23.52
C GLY A 327 -1.79 11.71 -22.16
N ALA A 328 -0.82 11.58 -21.25
CA ALA A 328 -0.87 12.26 -19.94
C ALA A 328 -0.76 13.79 -20.11
N ASN A 329 -1.56 14.57 -19.39
CA ASN A 329 -1.50 16.02 -19.45
C ASN A 329 -0.86 16.64 -18.20
N PHE A 330 0.37 17.13 -18.31
CA PHE A 330 1.11 17.88 -17.30
C PHE A 330 1.16 19.39 -17.61
N SER A 331 0.24 19.91 -18.44
CA SER A 331 0.26 21.34 -18.81
C SER A 331 0.21 22.25 -17.57
N GLN A 332 1.06 23.26 -17.50
CA GLN A 332 1.18 24.20 -16.38
C GLN A 332 1.56 23.54 -15.03
N ALA A 333 2.01 22.29 -15.04
CA ALA A 333 2.49 21.65 -13.82
C ALA A 333 3.79 22.27 -13.32
N GLN A 334 3.97 22.32 -12.01
CA GLN A 334 5.21 22.75 -11.38
C GLN A 334 6.02 21.52 -10.97
N MET A 335 7.25 21.41 -11.48
CA MET A 335 8.16 20.29 -11.23
C MET A 335 9.51 20.81 -10.71
N GLU A 336 9.49 21.89 -9.93
CA GLU A 336 10.70 22.56 -9.48
C GLU A 336 11.50 21.70 -8.49
N ASP A 337 12.81 21.67 -8.64
CA ASP A 337 13.72 20.85 -7.81
C ASP A 337 13.36 19.34 -7.81
N SER A 338 12.55 18.88 -8.77
CA SER A 338 12.14 17.48 -8.89
C SER A 338 13.18 16.62 -9.62
N VAL A 339 13.11 15.31 -9.42
CA VAL A 339 13.90 14.34 -10.18
C VAL A 339 12.96 13.52 -11.05
N VAL A 340 13.19 13.55 -12.37
CA VAL A 340 12.44 12.76 -13.35
C VAL A 340 13.41 11.83 -14.07
N ALA A 341 13.35 10.56 -13.71
CA ALA A 341 14.11 9.50 -14.35
C ALA A 341 13.22 8.74 -15.34
N PHE A 342 13.83 8.23 -16.40
CA PHE A 342 13.20 7.34 -17.36
C PHE A 342 13.81 5.94 -17.20
N SER A 343 12.97 4.93 -17.03
CA SER A 343 13.35 3.51 -17.08
C SER A 343 13.11 2.99 -18.50
N GLY A 344 13.93 2.04 -18.94
CA GLY A 344 13.86 1.49 -20.30
C GLY A 344 15.21 1.59 -21.01
N VAL A 345 15.66 0.46 -21.54
CA VAL A 345 16.98 0.24 -22.17
C VAL A 345 17.12 1.09 -23.44
N ARG A 346 18.35 1.54 -23.72
CA ARG A 346 18.80 2.09 -25.01
C ARG A 346 18.26 1.23 -26.17
N GLY A 347 17.18 1.67 -26.82
CA GLY A 347 16.41 0.83 -27.75
C GLY A 347 15.23 1.56 -28.40
N SER A 348 14.78 1.04 -29.54
CA SER A 348 13.87 1.69 -30.51
C SER A 348 12.42 1.93 -30.06
N ASP A 349 12.04 1.58 -28.83
CA ASP A 349 10.63 1.49 -28.47
C ASP A 349 10.17 2.69 -27.64
N ARG A 350 9.68 3.68 -28.39
CA ARG A 350 8.56 4.62 -28.09
C ARG A 350 8.49 5.17 -26.66
N TRP A 351 9.33 6.15 -26.31
CA TRP A 351 9.06 7.00 -25.14
C TRP A 351 7.87 7.95 -25.39
N ALA A 352 6.91 7.98 -24.46
CA ALA A 352 5.88 9.02 -24.29
C ALA A 352 5.23 9.60 -25.56
N LEU A 353 4.54 8.79 -26.36
CA LEU A 353 3.66 9.33 -27.41
C LEU A 353 2.52 10.15 -26.78
N GLY A 354 2.60 11.47 -26.93
CA GLY A 354 1.49 12.38 -26.66
C GLY A 354 1.33 12.90 -25.23
N ALA A 355 2.33 12.72 -24.35
CA ALA A 355 2.32 13.43 -23.07
C ALA A 355 2.48 14.95 -23.30
N ASN A 356 1.67 15.77 -22.64
CA ASN A 356 1.66 17.23 -22.78
C ASN A 356 2.35 17.89 -21.57
N PHE A 357 3.48 18.56 -21.80
CA PHE A 357 4.20 19.35 -20.78
C PHE A 357 4.18 20.86 -21.07
N ALA A 358 3.20 21.35 -21.82
CA ALA A 358 3.08 22.77 -22.18
C ALA A 358 3.08 23.65 -20.92
N GLU A 359 3.92 24.70 -20.89
CA GLU A 359 3.99 25.66 -19.78
C GLU A 359 4.36 25.02 -18.42
N ALA A 360 4.87 23.78 -18.40
CA ALA A 360 5.36 23.17 -17.17
C ALA A 360 6.67 23.83 -16.71
N SER A 361 6.79 24.12 -15.41
CA SER A 361 8.01 24.67 -14.80
C SER A 361 8.97 23.56 -14.41
N TRP A 362 10.23 23.69 -14.84
CA TRP A 362 11.30 22.72 -14.59
C TRP A 362 12.50 23.32 -13.87
N LYS A 363 12.29 24.44 -13.16
CA LYS A 363 13.37 25.16 -12.47
C LYS A 363 14.12 24.19 -11.55
N ASN A 364 15.44 24.12 -11.69
CA ASN A 364 16.31 23.23 -10.91
C ASN A 364 15.95 21.72 -10.97
N ALA A 365 15.09 21.28 -11.87
CA ALA A 365 14.78 19.86 -12.00
C ALA A 365 16.00 19.08 -12.53
N ILE A 366 16.00 17.76 -12.29
CA ILE A 366 17.02 16.85 -12.80
C ILE A 366 16.31 15.80 -13.67
N ILE A 367 16.72 15.72 -14.94
CA ILE A 367 16.23 14.74 -15.92
C ILE A 367 17.29 13.67 -16.11
N ILE A 368 16.91 12.40 -15.94
CA ILE A 368 17.82 11.26 -16.00
C ILE A 368 17.35 10.23 -17.02
N GLY A 369 18.22 9.79 -17.92
CA GLY A 369 17.93 8.64 -18.80
C GLY A 369 17.01 8.94 -19.97
N PHE A 370 16.78 10.21 -20.30
CA PHE A 370 15.89 10.59 -21.39
C PHE A 370 16.59 10.41 -22.74
N GLU A 371 16.09 9.52 -23.59
CA GLU A 371 16.62 9.32 -24.94
C GLU A 371 15.61 9.76 -26.01
N SER A 372 16.11 10.41 -27.05
CA SER A 372 15.31 10.97 -28.13
C SER A 372 15.09 9.97 -29.26
N GLN A 373 13.83 9.75 -29.66
CA GLN A 373 13.44 9.00 -30.88
C GLN A 373 12.57 9.90 -31.77
N ARG A 374 12.60 9.68 -33.09
CA ARG A 374 12.06 10.59 -34.13
C ARG A 374 10.57 10.97 -34.04
N ASP A 375 9.80 10.39 -33.12
CA ASP A 375 8.34 10.62 -32.98
C ASP A 375 7.89 10.99 -31.55
N THR A 376 8.81 11.37 -30.65
CA THR A 376 8.45 11.66 -29.25
C THR A 376 8.18 13.14 -29.03
N ASN A 377 6.92 13.51 -28.77
CA ASN A 377 6.51 14.86 -28.35
C ASN A 377 6.96 15.21 -26.90
N PHE A 378 7.98 14.53 -26.37
CA PHE A 378 8.68 14.97 -25.17
C PHE A 378 9.56 16.16 -25.53
N GLY A 379 8.92 17.27 -25.83
CA GLY A 379 9.56 18.54 -26.08
C GLY A 379 9.27 19.48 -24.91
N PHE A 380 10.27 20.30 -24.57
CA PHE A 380 10.03 21.58 -23.90
C PHE A 380 9.25 22.55 -24.82
N ARG A 381 8.90 22.09 -26.03
CA ARG A 381 7.92 22.70 -26.93
C ARG A 381 6.54 22.59 -26.29
N THR A 382 5.87 23.73 -26.17
CA THR A 382 4.43 23.82 -25.93
C THR A 382 3.67 22.81 -26.77
N ALA A 383 2.92 21.91 -26.12
CA ALA A 383 2.07 20.98 -26.81
C ALA A 383 1.12 21.72 -27.75
N ARG A 384 0.96 21.21 -28.96
CA ARG A 384 -0.13 21.63 -29.85
C ARG A 384 -1.44 21.21 -29.18
N THR A 385 -2.03 22.09 -28.41
CA THR A 385 -3.47 22.05 -28.15
C THR A 385 -4.14 22.19 -29.52
N GLY A 386 -5.15 21.37 -29.85
CA GLY A 386 -5.86 21.40 -31.13
C GLY A 386 -6.68 22.68 -31.40
N THR A 387 -6.24 23.81 -30.86
CA THR A 387 -6.80 25.16 -31.00
C THR A 387 -5.68 26.06 -31.53
N ASP A 388 -5.95 26.83 -32.58
CA ASP A 388 -5.04 27.72 -33.35
C ASP A 388 -4.40 28.89 -32.56
N THR A 389 -4.23 28.76 -31.24
CA THR A 389 -3.57 29.77 -30.42
C THR A 389 -2.05 29.55 -30.48
N PRO A 390 -1.25 30.53 -30.94
CA PRO A 390 0.18 30.39 -30.96
C PRO A 390 0.70 30.27 -29.52
N PRO A 391 1.62 29.34 -29.26
CA PRO A 391 2.16 29.15 -27.93
C PRO A 391 2.93 30.38 -27.44
N ARG A 392 2.64 30.81 -26.21
CA ARG A 392 3.41 31.87 -25.56
C ARG A 392 4.70 31.27 -25.00
N PRO A 393 5.89 31.82 -25.31
CA PRO A 393 7.14 31.33 -24.75
C PRO A 393 7.29 31.89 -23.34
N ALA A 394 7.11 31.05 -22.31
CA ALA A 394 7.29 31.51 -20.93
C ALA A 394 7.56 30.37 -19.95
N THR A 395 8.67 29.65 -20.10
CA THR A 395 9.26 28.98 -18.95
C THR A 395 10.77 29.09 -18.97
N ILE A 396 11.31 29.90 -18.06
CA ILE A 396 12.75 30.00 -17.83
C ILE A 396 13.15 28.70 -17.13
N HIS A 397 13.69 27.74 -17.87
CA HIS A 397 14.22 26.47 -17.35
C HIS A 397 15.59 26.66 -16.68
N GLN A 398 15.76 27.75 -15.91
CA GLN A 398 17.03 28.01 -15.25
C GLN A 398 17.33 26.89 -14.24
N GLY A 399 18.56 26.41 -14.29
CA GLY A 399 19.04 25.40 -13.36
C GLY A 399 18.67 23.97 -13.75
N LEU A 400 17.94 23.74 -14.85
CA LEU A 400 17.60 22.39 -15.32
C LEU A 400 18.88 21.59 -15.59
N ALA A 401 18.92 20.35 -15.11
CA ALA A 401 20.08 19.48 -15.24
C ALA A 401 19.74 18.17 -15.97
N PHE A 402 20.67 17.67 -16.78
CA PHE A 402 20.53 16.45 -17.56
C PHE A 402 21.64 15.45 -17.23
N ARG A 403 21.28 14.17 -17.13
CA ARG A 403 22.24 13.07 -16.93
C ARG A 403 21.74 11.83 -17.67
N ASP A 404 22.66 11.08 -18.28
CA ASP A 404 22.36 9.89 -19.08
C ASP A 404 21.32 10.16 -20.19
N CYS A 405 21.32 11.37 -20.76
CA CYS A 405 20.33 11.80 -21.75
C CYS A 405 20.88 11.88 -23.18
N ILE A 406 20.03 11.70 -24.18
CA ILE A 406 20.30 11.99 -25.59
C ILE A 406 19.36 13.11 -26.06
N LEU A 407 19.91 14.29 -26.35
CA LEU A 407 19.14 15.49 -26.72
C LEU A 407 19.37 15.88 -28.18
N GLY A 408 18.29 16.09 -28.93
CA GLY A 408 18.33 16.55 -30.33
C GLY A 408 17.66 17.91 -30.53
N ALA A 409 18.01 18.61 -31.62
CA ALA A 409 17.59 19.99 -31.88
C ALA A 409 16.06 20.17 -31.92
N ASP A 410 15.33 19.16 -32.40
CA ASP A 410 13.87 19.19 -32.46
C ASP A 410 13.18 19.22 -31.08
N HIS A 411 13.87 18.84 -30.01
CA HIS A 411 13.27 18.63 -28.67
C HIS A 411 13.66 19.70 -27.66
N ILE A 412 14.88 20.25 -27.80
CA ILE A 412 15.38 21.37 -27.01
C ILE A 412 14.48 22.60 -27.21
N GLY A 413 13.88 22.77 -28.39
CA GLY A 413 12.91 23.83 -28.63
C GLY A 413 13.53 25.21 -28.41
N THR A 414 13.07 25.92 -27.38
CA THR A 414 13.60 27.24 -26.95
C THR A 414 14.46 27.14 -25.68
N LEU A 415 14.90 25.94 -25.30
CA LEU A 415 15.70 25.74 -24.10
C LEU A 415 17.09 26.35 -24.27
N ASP A 416 17.44 27.25 -23.37
CA ASP A 416 18.76 27.88 -23.29
C ASP A 416 19.73 26.95 -22.53
N LEU A 417 20.55 26.21 -23.27
CA LEU A 417 21.50 25.26 -22.70
C LEU A 417 22.59 25.93 -21.83
N GLU A 418 22.88 27.22 -22.05
CA GLU A 418 23.82 27.97 -21.20
C GLU A 418 23.28 28.11 -19.77
N ARG A 419 21.95 28.10 -19.61
CA ARG A 419 21.26 28.10 -18.32
C ARG A 419 20.91 26.71 -17.79
N CYS A 420 21.45 25.68 -18.42
CA CYS A 420 21.29 24.28 -18.02
C CYS A 420 22.63 23.68 -17.61
N PHE A 421 22.58 22.52 -16.96
CA PHE A 421 23.74 21.73 -16.59
C PHE A 421 23.64 20.32 -17.16
N GLY A 422 24.77 19.73 -17.50
CA GLY A 422 24.88 18.33 -17.90
C GLY A 422 26.32 17.89 -17.77
N ASP A 423 26.56 16.58 -17.76
CA ASP A 423 27.90 16.01 -17.70
C ASP A 423 28.26 15.21 -18.96
N GLY A 424 29.39 14.50 -18.93
CA GLY A 424 29.88 13.71 -20.06
C GLY A 424 28.96 12.56 -20.48
N THR A 425 27.95 12.21 -19.68
CA THR A 425 26.95 11.20 -20.06
C THR A 425 25.89 11.73 -21.03
N VAL A 426 25.76 13.06 -21.15
CA VAL A 426 24.76 13.67 -22.03
C VAL A 426 25.27 13.74 -23.47
N VAL A 427 24.57 13.07 -24.36
CA VAL A 427 24.81 13.09 -25.81
C VAL A 427 23.97 14.18 -26.44
N LEU A 428 24.62 15.14 -27.12
CA LEU A 428 23.96 16.20 -27.88
C LEU A 428 24.06 15.86 -29.37
N MET A 429 22.93 15.67 -30.05
CA MET A 429 22.91 15.40 -31.49
C MET A 429 23.18 16.69 -32.27
N GLU A 430 24.06 16.61 -33.27
CA GLU A 430 24.39 17.77 -34.12
C GLU A 430 23.13 18.41 -34.72
N PRO A 431 23.06 19.75 -34.84
CA PRO A 431 24.15 20.73 -34.72
C PRO A 431 24.32 21.38 -33.33
N ILE A 432 23.89 20.72 -32.23
CA ILE A 432 23.93 21.32 -30.89
C ILE A 432 25.37 21.41 -30.36
N ILE A 433 25.78 22.62 -29.96
CA ILE A 433 27.08 22.87 -29.30
C ILE A 433 26.95 22.61 -27.80
N ARG A 434 27.88 21.83 -27.23
CA ARG A 434 27.95 21.61 -25.79
C ARG A 434 28.40 22.88 -25.06
N PRO A 435 27.67 23.35 -24.03
CA PRO A 435 28.12 24.48 -23.23
C PRO A 435 29.48 24.22 -22.55
N PRO A 436 30.38 25.20 -22.47
CA PRO A 436 31.75 25.00 -21.98
C PRO A 436 31.81 24.62 -20.50
N HIS A 437 30.82 25.04 -19.69
CA HIS A 437 30.76 24.69 -18.28
C HIS A 437 30.28 23.25 -18.01
N TRP A 438 29.84 22.51 -19.03
CA TRP A 438 29.44 21.12 -18.83
C TRP A 438 30.68 20.24 -18.69
N PRO A 439 30.80 19.43 -17.61
CA PRO A 439 31.87 18.46 -17.50
C PRO A 439 31.90 17.52 -18.73
N SER A 440 33.10 17.28 -19.27
CA SER A 440 33.30 16.41 -20.43
C SER A 440 33.32 14.93 -20.03
N GLU A 441 33.74 14.64 -18.80
CA GLU A 441 33.77 13.31 -18.21
C GLU A 441 32.40 12.90 -17.66
N ALA A 442 32.13 11.59 -17.70
CA ALA A 442 30.95 11.00 -17.07
C ALA A 442 31.10 11.05 -15.54
N LEU A 443 30.22 11.77 -14.86
CA LEU A 443 30.28 11.90 -13.40
C LEU A 443 29.49 10.77 -12.72
N SER A 444 29.97 10.34 -11.55
CA SER A 444 29.15 9.50 -10.66
C SER A 444 27.93 10.30 -10.18
N PRO A 445 26.81 9.66 -9.80
CA PRO A 445 25.61 10.38 -9.35
C PRO A 445 25.89 11.40 -8.24
N THR A 446 26.71 11.02 -7.27
CA THR A 446 27.08 11.90 -6.14
C THR A 446 28.04 13.03 -6.53
N ALA A 447 28.84 12.85 -7.58
CA ALA A 447 29.67 13.91 -8.14
C ALA A 447 28.80 14.87 -8.97
N PHE A 448 27.89 14.34 -9.78
CA PHE A 448 26.94 15.12 -10.57
C PHE A 448 26.11 16.07 -9.70
N ASP A 449 25.46 15.55 -8.64
CA ASP A 449 24.64 16.37 -7.75
C ASP A 449 25.43 17.52 -7.12
N ARG A 450 26.68 17.23 -6.73
CA ARG A 450 27.59 18.20 -6.11
C ARG A 450 28.02 19.29 -7.08
N GLU A 451 28.42 18.90 -8.29
CA GLU A 451 28.86 19.84 -9.33
C GLU A 451 27.70 20.68 -9.85
N CYS A 452 26.54 20.07 -10.05
CA CYS A 452 25.32 20.78 -10.41
C CYS A 452 24.92 21.79 -9.32
N ALA A 453 25.00 21.41 -8.03
CA ALA A 453 24.74 22.32 -6.93
C ALA A 453 25.73 23.49 -6.86
N ARG A 454 27.03 23.24 -7.12
CA ARG A 454 28.07 24.28 -7.20
C ARG A 454 27.76 25.27 -8.32
N TRP A 455 27.45 24.77 -9.51
CA TRP A 455 27.07 25.62 -10.65
C TRP A 455 25.78 26.42 -10.38
N ARG A 456 24.74 25.81 -9.79
CA ARG A 456 23.51 26.54 -9.43
C ARG A 456 23.73 27.64 -8.39
N ALA A 457 24.72 27.48 -7.51
CA ALA A 457 25.04 28.46 -6.47
C ALA A 457 25.72 29.72 -7.05
N ASP A 458 26.64 29.55 -7.99
CA ASP A 458 27.29 30.66 -8.71
C ASP A 458 27.66 30.24 -10.14
N PRO A 459 26.74 30.40 -11.11
CA PRO A 459 26.98 29.98 -12.49
C PRO A 459 28.13 30.74 -13.16
N ALA A 460 28.40 31.99 -12.73
CA ALA A 460 29.37 32.86 -13.39
C ALA A 460 30.82 32.53 -13.01
N SER A 461 31.05 32.02 -11.80
CA SER A 461 32.38 31.61 -11.33
C SER A 461 32.64 30.11 -11.39
N TYR A 462 31.64 29.31 -11.81
CA TYR A 462 31.77 27.87 -11.87
C TYR A 462 32.80 27.41 -12.92
N VAL A 463 33.73 26.56 -12.49
CA VAL A 463 34.73 25.91 -13.35
C VAL A 463 34.50 24.40 -13.30
N PRO A 464 34.34 23.70 -14.44
CA PRO A 464 34.11 22.25 -14.47
C PRO A 464 35.36 21.47 -14.02
N PRO A 465 35.22 20.21 -13.57
CA PRO A 465 36.33 19.43 -13.03
C PRO A 465 37.56 19.31 -13.95
N GLN A 466 37.35 19.19 -15.28
CA GLN A 466 38.46 19.08 -16.24
C GLN A 466 39.35 20.33 -16.32
N ASP A 467 38.84 21.50 -15.92
CA ASP A 467 39.52 22.79 -16.06
C ASP A 467 40.05 23.31 -14.70
N ARG A 468 39.90 22.53 -13.63
CA ARG A 468 40.46 22.86 -12.31
C ARG A 468 41.92 22.42 -12.28
N ALA A 469 42.82 23.40 -12.25
CA ALA A 469 44.26 23.20 -12.14
C ALA A 469 44.69 22.45 -10.87
#